data_AF-A0A962HB00-F1
#
_entry.id   AF-A0A962HB00-F1
#
_cell.length_a   1.000
_cell.length_b   1.000
_cell.length_c   1.000
_cell.angle_alpha   90.00
_cell.angle_beta   90.00
_cell.angle_gamma   90.00
#
_symmetry.space_group_name_H-M   'P 1'
#
loop_
_entity.id
_entity.type
_entity.pdbx_description
1 polymer ?
#
loop_
_entity_poly.entity_id
_entity_poly.type
_entity_poly.pdbx_seq_one_letter_code
_entity_poly.pdbx_strand_id
1 'polypeptide(L)'
;WAQPAWSRDGTRLLLTRYSGGETSLWLYVLGSEAPTAVVGLPEGAHDAQFDPDGVHAWFRTGPERSGPLLRFPLDHPASIEAGPDAVEHYQVSTAGLFLTSLDDARLQHCPDGRGKDCTALPVVLDPRQRRNWSVAAGSVYYVSAQSAVPDQVQRYRLDTGTVENLPWPRPGALSRALDVDPEGAFAIIARTDRIDVDLMWVSPEP
;
A
#
# COMPACT_ATOMS: atom_id res chain seq x y z
N TRP A 1 5.30 16.36 4.30
CA TRP A 1 5.75 15.07 3.76
C TRP A 1 4.82 14.00 4.28
N ALA A 2 4.43 13.03 3.45
CA ALA A 2 3.63 11.90 3.87
C ALA A 2 3.93 10.68 3.00
N GLN A 3 3.30 9.53 3.32
CA GLN A 3 3.35 8.30 2.53
C GLN A 3 4.78 7.81 2.26
N PRO A 4 5.59 7.57 3.31
CA PRO A 4 6.92 7.02 3.13
C PRO A 4 6.84 5.62 2.53
N ALA A 5 7.66 5.34 1.52
CA ALA A 5 7.89 3.99 1.02
C ALA A 5 9.38 3.67 1.03
N TRP A 6 9.77 2.64 1.77
CA TRP A 6 11.15 2.18 1.87
C TRP A 6 11.52 1.28 0.68
N SER A 7 12.75 1.42 0.20
CA SER A 7 13.34 0.40 -0.66
C SER A 7 13.58 -0.87 0.14
N ARG A 8 13.56 -2.02 -0.54
CA ARG A 8 13.78 -3.34 0.09
C ARG A 8 15.14 -3.44 0.79
N ASP A 9 16.15 -2.74 0.28
CA ASP A 9 17.49 -2.67 0.87
C ASP A 9 17.59 -1.72 2.09
N GLY A 10 16.52 -0.99 2.43
CA GLY A 10 16.48 -0.06 3.55
C GLY A 10 17.34 1.19 3.38
N THR A 11 17.88 1.46 2.19
CA THR A 11 18.80 2.58 1.95
C THR A 11 18.14 3.79 1.32
N ARG A 12 16.90 3.66 0.83
CA ARG A 12 16.18 4.71 0.11
C ARG A 12 14.75 4.82 0.59
N LEU A 13 14.20 6.03 0.50
CA LEU A 13 12.83 6.35 0.86
C LEU A 13 12.21 7.27 -0.19
N LEU A 14 11.05 6.87 -0.73
CA LEU A 14 10.21 7.75 -1.53
C LEU A 14 9.22 8.48 -0.60
N LEU A 15 9.01 9.76 -0.87
CA LEU A 15 8.20 10.66 -0.08
C LEU A 15 7.29 11.50 -0.97
N THR A 16 6.02 11.64 -0.57
CA THR A 16 5.12 12.64 -1.17
C THR A 16 5.30 13.99 -0.47
N ARG A 17 5.60 15.03 -1.25
CA ARG A 17 5.59 16.43 -0.82
C ARG A 17 4.30 17.12 -1.25
N TYR A 18 3.62 17.73 -0.29
CA TYR A 18 2.47 18.62 -0.52
C TYR A 18 2.92 20.06 -0.33
N SER A 19 2.84 20.90 -1.36
CA SER A 19 3.30 22.29 -1.29
C SER A 19 2.53 23.17 -2.25
N GLY A 20 1.83 24.19 -1.74
CA GLY A 20 1.14 25.17 -2.58
C GLY A 20 0.00 24.60 -3.44
N GLY A 21 -0.66 23.53 -2.99
CA GLY A 21 -1.70 22.82 -3.77
C GLY A 21 -1.14 21.71 -4.67
N GLU A 22 0.16 21.67 -4.87
CA GLU A 22 0.83 20.68 -5.72
C GLU A 22 1.35 19.48 -4.93
N THR A 23 1.41 18.33 -5.62
CA THR A 23 2.10 17.14 -5.12
C THR A 23 3.28 16.75 -6.00
N SER A 24 4.36 16.32 -5.36
CA SER A 24 5.57 15.85 -6.03
C SER A 24 6.23 14.73 -5.23
N LEU A 25 6.93 13.83 -5.94
CA LEU A 25 7.72 12.77 -5.33
C LEU A 25 9.15 13.22 -5.09
N TRP A 26 9.70 12.77 -3.97
CA TRP A 26 11.08 13.03 -3.57
C TRP A 26 11.72 11.74 -3.10
N LEU A 27 13.00 11.62 -3.38
CA LEU A 27 13.83 10.50 -2.97
C LEU A 27 14.77 10.97 -1.86
N TYR A 28 14.74 10.28 -0.73
CA TYR A 28 15.74 10.41 0.31
C TYR A 28 16.66 9.19 0.28
N VAL A 29 17.95 9.41 0.19
CA VAL A 29 18.97 8.36 0.35
C VAL A 29 19.48 8.42 1.79
N LEU A 30 19.48 7.29 2.49
CA LEU A 30 19.88 7.24 3.88
C LEU A 30 21.32 7.76 4.06
N GLY A 31 21.50 8.70 4.99
CA GLY A 31 22.80 9.35 5.21
C GLY A 31 23.07 10.55 4.32
N SER A 32 22.20 10.85 3.35
CA SER A 32 22.23 12.14 2.64
C SER A 32 21.73 13.29 3.53
N GLU A 33 22.15 14.52 3.21
CA GLU A 33 21.77 15.72 3.96
C GLU A 33 20.30 16.08 3.79
N ALA A 34 19.72 15.84 2.60
CA ALA A 34 18.35 16.21 2.29
C ALA A 34 17.75 15.34 1.16
N PRO A 35 16.41 15.19 1.11
CA PRO A 35 15.74 14.56 -0.03
C PRO A 35 15.91 15.38 -1.32
N THR A 36 15.97 14.69 -2.46
CA THR A 36 16.01 15.30 -3.80
C THR A 36 14.71 15.06 -4.56
N ALA A 37 14.25 16.04 -5.34
CA ALA A 37 13.05 15.90 -6.15
C ALA A 37 13.24 14.83 -7.23
N VAL A 38 12.22 13.99 -7.44
CA VAL A 38 12.17 13.09 -8.60
C VAL A 38 11.64 13.90 -9.78
N VAL A 39 12.50 14.13 -10.78
CA VAL A 39 12.18 14.96 -11.95
C VAL A 39 11.51 14.15 -13.05
N GLY A 40 10.86 14.79 -14.02
CA GLY A 40 10.30 14.12 -15.21
C GLY A 40 9.00 13.33 -14.98
N LEU A 41 8.41 13.44 -13.78
CA LEU A 41 7.10 12.88 -13.48
C LEU A 41 5.98 13.87 -13.86
N PRO A 42 4.78 13.37 -14.19
CA PRO A 42 3.61 14.23 -14.38
C PRO A 42 3.27 14.98 -13.09
N GLU A 43 2.59 16.11 -13.25
CA GLU A 43 2.01 16.86 -12.14
C GLU A 43 1.08 15.97 -11.31
N GLY A 44 1.02 16.21 -10.00
CA GLY A 44 0.17 15.44 -9.12
C GLY A 44 0.72 14.05 -8.75
N ALA A 45 2.00 13.76 -9.00
CA ALA A 45 2.61 12.48 -8.65
C ALA A 45 2.72 12.32 -7.11
N HIS A 46 2.12 11.25 -6.59
CA HIS A 46 2.05 10.95 -5.17
C HIS A 46 1.98 9.44 -4.92
N ASP A 47 2.05 9.06 -3.64
CA ASP A 47 1.74 7.72 -3.18
C ASP A 47 2.57 6.64 -3.88
N ALA A 48 3.90 6.78 -3.85
CA ALA A 48 4.81 5.90 -4.55
C ALA A 48 5.24 4.69 -3.74
N GLN A 49 5.54 3.58 -4.40
CA GLN A 49 6.13 2.38 -3.79
C GLN A 49 7.21 1.82 -4.70
N PHE A 50 8.32 1.37 -4.10
CA PHE A 50 9.36 0.68 -4.84
C PHE A 50 8.85 -0.63 -5.42
N ASP A 51 9.24 -0.90 -6.65
CA ASP A 51 9.10 -2.22 -7.24
C ASP A 51 10.14 -3.17 -6.58
N PRO A 52 9.81 -4.46 -6.36
CA PRO A 52 10.76 -5.46 -5.88
C PRO A 52 12.05 -5.56 -6.69
N ASP A 53 12.05 -5.14 -7.95
CA ASP A 53 13.27 -5.12 -8.79
C ASP A 53 14.31 -4.07 -8.35
N GLY A 54 13.93 -3.12 -7.49
CA GLY A 54 14.82 -2.11 -6.92
C GLY A 54 15.28 -1.00 -7.87
N VAL A 55 14.86 -1.05 -9.14
CA VAL A 55 15.22 -0.10 -10.20
C VAL A 55 14.01 0.67 -10.72
N HIS A 56 12.79 0.25 -10.37
CA HIS A 56 11.56 0.97 -10.67
C HIS A 56 10.75 1.29 -9.42
N ALA A 57 9.77 2.18 -9.60
CA ALA A 57 8.74 2.45 -8.63
C ALA A 57 7.40 2.68 -9.31
N TRP A 58 6.34 2.34 -8.58
CA TRP A 58 4.96 2.67 -8.90
C TRP A 58 4.57 3.96 -8.20
N PHE A 59 3.64 4.71 -8.79
CA PHE A 59 3.05 5.90 -8.20
C PHE A 59 1.67 6.18 -8.79
N ARG A 60 0.91 7.04 -8.11
CA ARG A 60 -0.38 7.53 -8.60
C ARG A 60 -0.27 8.98 -9.04
N THR A 61 -1.11 9.36 -9.99
CA THR A 61 -1.33 10.75 -10.38
C THR A 61 -2.83 11.09 -10.31
N GLY A 62 -3.15 12.38 -10.32
CA GLY A 62 -4.53 12.86 -10.25
C GLY A 62 -5.09 12.91 -8.82
N PRO A 63 -6.42 12.79 -8.64
CA PRO A 63 -7.06 12.92 -7.34
C PRO A 63 -6.62 11.85 -6.32
N GLU A 64 -6.45 12.22 -5.05
CA GLU A 64 -6.05 11.29 -3.99
C GLU A 64 -7.02 10.13 -3.77
N ARG A 65 -8.31 10.33 -4.09
CA ARG A 65 -9.34 9.33 -3.89
C ARG A 65 -9.15 8.12 -4.81
N SER A 66 -8.85 8.37 -6.08
CA SER A 66 -8.60 7.36 -7.10
C SER A 66 -7.91 8.00 -8.30
N GLY A 67 -6.97 7.29 -8.91
CA GLY A 67 -6.24 7.76 -10.08
C GLY A 67 -5.53 6.61 -10.79
N PRO A 68 -4.99 6.86 -12.00
CA PRO A 68 -4.21 5.86 -12.71
C PRO A 68 -2.92 5.56 -11.95
N LEU A 69 -2.49 4.31 -12.04
CA LEU A 69 -1.22 3.84 -11.54
C LEU A 69 -0.19 3.85 -12.68
N LEU A 70 0.97 4.44 -12.41
CA LEU A 70 2.05 4.62 -13.36
C LEU A 70 3.33 4.03 -12.78
N ARG A 71 4.20 3.49 -13.63
CA ARG A 71 5.49 2.91 -13.24
C ARG A 71 6.62 3.67 -13.92
N PHE A 72 7.67 3.98 -13.19
CA PHE A 72 8.83 4.69 -13.73
C PHE A 72 10.14 4.04 -13.30
N PRO A 73 11.19 4.09 -14.14
CA PRO A 73 12.54 3.74 -13.72
C PRO A 73 13.12 4.87 -12.88
N LEU A 74 13.75 4.55 -11.75
CA LEU A 74 14.23 5.52 -10.77
C LEU A 74 15.30 6.47 -11.34
N ASP A 75 16.17 5.93 -12.20
CA ASP A 75 17.29 6.70 -12.77
C ASP A 75 16.87 7.53 -14.00
N HIS A 76 15.81 7.12 -14.69
CA HIS A 76 15.39 7.71 -15.97
C HIS A 76 13.86 7.88 -16.10
N PRO A 77 13.23 8.65 -15.20
CA PRO A 77 11.76 8.75 -15.06
C PRO A 77 11.00 9.22 -16.31
N ALA A 78 11.68 9.66 -17.38
CA ALA A 78 11.05 9.99 -18.66
C ALA A 78 10.39 8.80 -19.37
N SER A 79 10.68 7.55 -18.98
CA SER A 79 10.10 6.32 -19.58
C SER A 79 8.98 5.74 -18.71
N ILE A 80 7.91 6.52 -18.51
CA ILE A 80 6.78 6.12 -17.68
C ILE A 80 5.93 5.08 -18.40
N GLU A 81 5.70 3.93 -17.76
CA GLU A 81 4.81 2.88 -18.21
C GLU A 81 3.42 3.08 -17.57
N ALA A 82 2.36 2.93 -18.36
CA ALA A 82 0.99 2.94 -17.86
C ALA A 82 0.63 1.59 -17.22
N GLY A 83 -0.03 1.64 -16.06
CA GLY A 83 -0.61 0.49 -15.38
C GLY A 83 -2.14 0.60 -15.27
N PRO A 84 -2.74 -0.03 -14.25
CA PRO A 84 -4.18 0.00 -14.03
C PRO A 84 -4.75 1.41 -13.82
N ASP A 85 -5.93 1.65 -14.39
CA ASP A 85 -6.69 2.88 -14.18
C ASP A 85 -7.54 2.81 -12.89
N ALA A 86 -7.96 3.98 -12.39
CA ALA A 86 -8.91 4.12 -11.28
C ALA A 86 -8.54 3.40 -9.96
N VAL A 87 -7.24 3.33 -9.64
CA VAL A 87 -6.71 2.73 -8.41
C VAL A 87 -6.95 3.64 -7.20
N GLU A 88 -7.59 3.11 -6.16
CA GLU A 88 -7.83 3.77 -4.87
C GLU A 88 -6.65 3.57 -3.90
N HIS A 89 -6.16 2.33 -3.80
CA HIS A 89 -5.01 1.94 -2.99
C HIS A 89 -4.34 0.73 -3.62
N TYR A 90 -3.03 0.60 -3.41
CA TYR A 90 -2.24 -0.50 -3.93
C TYR A 90 -1.06 -0.81 -3.01
N GLN A 91 -0.51 -2.02 -3.15
CA GLN A 91 0.78 -2.41 -2.63
C GLN A 91 1.52 -3.27 -3.64
N VAL A 92 2.85 -3.13 -3.67
CA VAL A 92 3.72 -3.90 -4.55
C VAL A 92 4.52 -4.89 -3.70
N SER A 93 4.55 -6.15 -4.12
CA SER A 93 5.30 -7.20 -3.43
C SER A 93 5.97 -8.14 -4.43
N THR A 94 6.80 -9.05 -3.94
CA THR A 94 7.38 -10.12 -4.77
C THR A 94 6.34 -11.09 -5.33
N ALA A 95 5.13 -11.10 -4.78
CA ALA A 95 4.01 -11.87 -5.32
C ALA A 95 3.25 -11.13 -6.44
N GLY A 96 3.59 -9.87 -6.73
CA GLY A 96 2.95 -9.04 -7.75
C GLY A 96 2.34 -7.77 -7.18
N LEU A 97 1.46 -7.15 -7.99
CA LEU A 97 0.74 -5.93 -7.65
C LEU A 97 -0.62 -6.27 -7.04
N PHE A 98 -0.95 -5.66 -5.91
CA PHE A 98 -2.25 -5.76 -5.25
C PHE A 98 -2.92 -4.40 -5.27
N LEU A 99 -4.21 -4.33 -5.59
CA LEU A 99 -4.90 -3.05 -5.69
C LEU A 99 -6.40 -3.12 -5.42
N THR A 100 -6.99 -1.98 -5.10
CA THR A 100 -8.44 -1.76 -4.99
C THR A 100 -8.85 -0.61 -5.89
N SER A 101 -10.09 -0.65 -6.41
CA SER A 101 -10.70 0.42 -7.21
C SER A 101 -12.01 0.88 -6.57
N LEU A 102 -12.41 2.13 -6.72
CA LEU A 102 -13.59 2.68 -6.00
C LEU A 102 -14.87 1.86 -6.17
N ASP A 103 -15.06 1.28 -7.35
CA ASP A 103 -16.29 0.59 -7.72
C ASP A 103 -16.30 -0.90 -7.37
N ASP A 104 -15.18 -1.46 -6.92
CA ASP A 104 -15.08 -2.86 -6.45
C ASP A 104 -14.43 -2.92 -5.06
N ALA A 105 -15.15 -3.48 -4.09
CA ALA A 105 -14.63 -3.67 -2.74
C ALA A 105 -13.71 -4.91 -2.63
N ARG A 106 -13.57 -5.70 -3.70
CA ARG A 106 -12.66 -6.84 -3.73
C ARG A 106 -11.23 -6.38 -3.98
N LEU A 107 -10.30 -6.99 -3.26
CA LEU A 107 -8.89 -6.84 -3.55
C LEU A 107 -8.55 -7.55 -4.86
N GLN A 108 -7.85 -6.86 -5.75
CA GLN A 108 -7.34 -7.41 -7.00
C GLN A 108 -5.87 -7.76 -6.86
N HIS A 109 -5.44 -8.82 -7.55
CA HIS A 109 -4.06 -9.29 -7.61
C HIS A 109 -3.64 -9.46 -9.07
N CYS A 110 -2.54 -8.82 -9.45
CA CYS A 110 -1.91 -8.88 -10.76
C CYS A 110 -0.55 -9.59 -10.60
N PRO A 111 -0.47 -10.91 -10.85
CA PRO A 111 0.73 -11.70 -10.60
C PRO A 111 1.93 -11.30 -11.47
N ASP A 112 1.66 -10.68 -12.63
CA ASP A 112 2.67 -10.14 -13.53
C ASP A 112 3.48 -8.98 -12.91
N GLY A 113 2.99 -8.39 -11.81
CA GLY A 113 3.54 -7.18 -11.20
C GLY A 113 3.46 -5.95 -12.11
N ARG A 114 2.80 -6.04 -13.27
CA ARG A 114 2.66 -5.01 -14.29
C ARG A 114 1.22 -4.50 -14.42
N GLY A 115 0.27 -5.17 -13.77
CA GLY A 115 -1.12 -4.73 -13.74
C GLY A 115 -1.88 -5.00 -15.04
N LYS A 116 -1.40 -5.91 -15.90
CA LYS A 116 -2.10 -6.29 -17.13
C LYS A 116 -3.07 -7.44 -16.88
N ASP A 117 -2.67 -8.39 -16.05
CA ASP A 117 -3.43 -9.61 -15.77
C ASP A 117 -3.97 -9.64 -14.33
N CYS A 118 -4.80 -8.65 -13.98
CA CYS A 118 -5.37 -8.53 -12.64
C CYS A 118 -6.62 -9.42 -12.48
N THR A 119 -6.70 -10.13 -11.35
CA THR A 119 -7.86 -10.95 -10.98
C THR A 119 -8.36 -10.58 -9.59
N ALA A 120 -9.68 -10.62 -9.39
CA ALA A 120 -10.27 -10.35 -8.09
C ALA A 120 -10.07 -11.56 -7.15
N LEU A 121 -9.50 -11.32 -5.98
CA LEU A 121 -9.40 -12.30 -4.90
C LEU A 121 -10.75 -12.46 -4.18
N PRO A 122 -10.99 -13.58 -3.48
CA PRO A 122 -12.14 -13.75 -2.59
C PRO A 122 -12.02 -12.93 -1.28
N VAL A 123 -11.32 -11.79 -1.34
CA VAL A 123 -11.09 -10.87 -0.22
C VAL A 123 -11.99 -9.65 -0.42
N VAL A 124 -13.09 -9.58 0.33
CA VAL A 124 -14.05 -8.47 0.28
C VAL A 124 -13.80 -7.52 1.46
N LEU A 125 -13.32 -6.32 1.16
CA LEU A 125 -12.95 -5.33 2.16
C LEU A 125 -14.19 -4.64 2.75
N ASP A 126 -14.15 -4.35 4.06
CA ASP A 126 -15.15 -3.48 4.70
C ASP A 126 -15.15 -2.11 3.98
N PRO A 127 -16.30 -1.60 3.50
CA PRO A 127 -16.40 -0.33 2.79
C PRO A 127 -15.82 0.88 3.55
N ARG A 128 -15.76 0.82 4.88
CA ARG A 128 -15.17 1.85 5.75
C ARG A 128 -13.69 1.67 6.02
N GLN A 129 -13.08 0.61 5.47
CA GLN A 129 -11.70 0.15 5.74
C GLN A 129 -11.00 -0.29 4.45
N ARG A 130 -11.43 0.22 3.29
CA ARG A 130 -10.95 -0.19 1.96
C ARG A 130 -9.45 0.04 1.72
N ARG A 131 -8.81 0.82 2.60
CA ARG A 131 -7.37 1.13 2.58
C ARG A 131 -6.60 0.45 3.72
N ASN A 132 -7.26 -0.36 4.54
CA ASN A 132 -6.71 -1.06 5.70
C ASN A 132 -6.49 -2.53 5.37
N TRP A 133 -5.49 -2.75 4.54
CA TRP A 133 -4.96 -4.05 4.24
C TRP A 133 -3.45 -3.96 3.99
N SER A 134 -2.74 -5.05 4.23
CA SER A 134 -1.32 -5.17 3.91
C SER A 134 -1.01 -6.56 3.37
N VAL A 135 0.02 -6.66 2.54
CA VAL A 135 0.48 -7.89 1.89
C VAL A 135 1.87 -8.20 2.41
N ALA A 136 1.99 -9.33 3.09
CA ALA A 136 3.26 -9.81 3.65
C ALA A 136 3.25 -11.33 3.76
N ALA A 137 4.42 -11.96 3.80
CA ALA A 137 4.56 -13.41 4.02
C ALA A 137 3.61 -14.30 3.18
N GLY A 138 3.36 -13.94 1.91
CA GLY A 138 2.45 -14.69 1.03
C GLY A 138 0.97 -14.64 1.44
N SER A 139 0.58 -13.63 2.21
CA SER A 139 -0.79 -13.45 2.72
C SER A 139 -1.26 -12.01 2.54
N VAL A 140 -2.59 -11.86 2.52
CA VAL A 140 -3.27 -10.56 2.62
C VAL A 140 -3.86 -10.46 4.03
N TYR A 141 -3.54 -9.38 4.73
CA TYR A 141 -4.09 -9.04 6.03
C TYR A 141 -5.07 -7.90 5.85
N TYR A 142 -6.33 -8.03 6.28
CA TYR A 142 -7.38 -7.08 5.91
C TYR A 142 -8.53 -7.02 6.90
N VAL A 143 -9.32 -5.93 6.84
CA VAL A 143 -10.62 -5.85 7.52
C VAL A 143 -11.73 -6.25 6.55
N SER A 144 -12.47 -7.29 6.89
CA SER A 144 -13.47 -7.89 6.02
C SER A 144 -14.87 -7.31 6.21
N ALA A 145 -15.61 -7.12 5.12
CA ALA A 145 -17.04 -6.77 5.15
C ALA A 145 -17.92 -7.94 5.64
N GLN A 146 -17.38 -9.16 5.59
CA GLN A 146 -18.13 -10.40 5.78
C GLN A 146 -17.72 -11.15 7.07
N SER A 147 -16.86 -10.55 7.90
CA SER A 147 -16.39 -11.22 9.11
C SER A 147 -17.54 -11.45 10.10
N ALA A 148 -17.61 -12.68 10.64
CA ALA A 148 -18.45 -12.98 11.80
C ALA A 148 -17.92 -12.31 13.08
N VAL A 149 -16.66 -11.88 13.09
CA VAL A 149 -16.01 -11.13 14.16
C VAL A 149 -15.59 -9.76 13.60
N PRO A 150 -16.49 -8.75 13.62
CA PRO A 150 -16.34 -7.50 12.86
C PRO A 150 -15.21 -6.59 13.34
N ASP A 151 -14.63 -6.88 14.51
CA ASP A 151 -13.60 -6.07 15.18
C ASP A 151 -12.19 -6.67 15.07
N GLN A 152 -11.97 -7.61 14.15
CA GLN A 152 -10.69 -8.28 13.95
C GLN A 152 -10.16 -8.18 12.52
N VAL A 153 -8.83 -8.21 12.41
CA VAL A 153 -8.12 -8.39 11.13
C VAL A 153 -8.21 -9.86 10.72
N GLN A 154 -8.44 -10.11 9.44
CA GLN A 154 -8.38 -11.43 8.83
C GLN A 154 -7.09 -11.61 8.03
N ARG A 155 -6.61 -12.85 7.96
CA ARG A 155 -5.50 -13.27 7.10
C ARG A 155 -6.02 -14.20 6.01
N TYR A 156 -5.87 -13.82 4.75
CA TYR A 156 -6.08 -14.67 3.59
C TYR A 156 -4.73 -15.14 3.05
N ARG A 157 -4.52 -16.45 3.04
CA ARG A 157 -3.29 -17.05 2.51
C ARG A 157 -3.39 -17.22 0.99
N LEU A 158 -2.42 -16.68 0.25
CA LEU A 158 -2.43 -16.69 -1.22
C LEU A 158 -2.21 -18.08 -1.82
N ASP A 159 -1.46 -18.94 -1.11
CA ASP A 159 -1.10 -20.29 -1.56
C ASP A 159 -2.23 -21.30 -1.38
N THR A 160 -2.94 -21.25 -0.25
CA THR A 160 -3.97 -22.21 0.11
C THR A 160 -5.39 -21.68 -0.08
N GLY A 161 -5.57 -20.36 -0.21
CA GLY A 161 -6.86 -19.71 -0.22
C GLY A 161 -7.60 -19.74 1.11
N THR A 162 -6.93 -20.09 2.21
CA THR A 162 -7.56 -20.19 3.54
C THR A 162 -7.65 -18.83 4.22
N VAL A 163 -8.76 -18.60 4.92
CA VAL A 163 -9.00 -17.40 5.75
C VAL A 163 -8.92 -17.74 7.22
N GLU A 164 -8.25 -16.90 7.99
CA GLU A 164 -8.12 -17.00 9.45
C GLU A 164 -8.45 -15.64 10.10
N ASN A 165 -9.09 -15.66 11.27
CA ASN A 165 -9.26 -14.46 12.10
C ASN A 165 -8.06 -14.32 13.03
N LEU A 166 -7.39 -13.17 13.00
CA LEU A 166 -6.28 -12.88 13.89
C LEU A 166 -6.80 -12.22 15.17
N PRO A 167 -6.12 -12.39 16.32
CA PRO A 167 -6.45 -11.68 17.56
C PRO A 167 -6.12 -10.18 17.50
N TRP A 168 -5.79 -9.64 16.31
CA TRP A 168 -5.45 -8.25 16.11
C TRP A 168 -6.70 -7.38 16.05
N PRO A 169 -6.73 -6.25 16.76
CA PRO A 169 -7.86 -5.35 16.72
C PRO A 169 -8.00 -4.73 15.35
N ARG A 170 -9.24 -4.45 14.96
CA ARG A 170 -9.54 -3.60 13.81
C ARG A 170 -8.86 -2.22 13.95
N PRO A 171 -8.23 -1.69 12.88
CA PRO A 171 -7.74 -0.32 12.85
C PRO A 171 -8.84 0.71 13.13
N GLY A 172 -8.51 1.72 13.92
CA GLY A 172 -9.45 2.80 14.27
C GLY A 172 -9.42 3.97 13.27
N ALA A 173 -8.31 4.15 12.58
CA ALA A 173 -8.16 5.19 11.57
C ALA A 173 -8.72 4.73 10.20
N LEU A 174 -9.32 5.67 9.47
CA LEU A 174 -9.99 5.42 8.17
C LEU A 174 -9.03 5.39 6.96
N SER A 175 -7.78 5.79 7.16
CA SER A 175 -6.71 5.71 6.15
C SER A 175 -5.82 4.49 6.42
N ARG A 176 -4.66 4.36 5.75
CA ARG A 176 -3.67 3.27 5.93
C ARG A 176 -3.21 3.17 7.38
N ALA A 177 -3.82 2.25 8.09
CA ALA A 177 -3.72 2.09 9.53
C ALA A 177 -3.40 0.64 9.92
N LEU A 178 -3.02 -0.19 8.95
CA LEU A 178 -2.56 -1.56 9.14
C LEU A 178 -1.33 -1.74 8.26
N ASP A 179 -0.22 -2.12 8.88
CA ASP A 179 0.96 -2.61 8.18
C ASP A 179 1.50 -3.85 8.88
N VAL A 180 2.06 -4.79 8.12
CA VAL A 180 2.50 -6.09 8.60
C VAL A 180 3.94 -6.29 8.19
N ASP A 181 4.76 -6.80 9.10
CA ASP A 181 6.15 -7.06 8.82
C ASP A 181 6.33 -8.07 7.68
N PRO A 182 7.48 -8.04 6.96
CA PRO A 182 7.71 -8.92 5.82
C PRO A 182 7.53 -10.42 6.12
N GLU A 183 7.84 -10.84 7.35
CA GLU A 183 7.73 -12.21 7.84
C GLU A 183 6.33 -12.56 8.39
N GLY A 184 5.44 -11.58 8.55
CA GLY A 184 4.08 -11.76 9.06
C GLY A 184 4.00 -12.08 10.56
N ALA A 185 5.09 -11.84 11.30
CA ALA A 185 5.22 -12.06 12.74
C ALA A 185 4.65 -10.93 13.62
N PHE A 186 4.42 -9.73 13.10
CA PHE A 186 3.84 -8.61 13.83
C PHE A 186 3.14 -7.61 12.91
N ALA A 187 2.26 -6.80 13.49
CA ALA A 187 1.63 -5.70 12.77
C ALA A 187 1.74 -4.39 13.56
N ILE A 188 1.82 -3.30 12.81
CA ILE A 188 1.58 -1.96 13.31
C ILE A 188 0.16 -1.56 12.95
N ILE A 189 -0.64 -1.22 13.96
CA ILE A 189 -2.04 -0.83 13.79
C ILE A 189 -2.26 0.56 14.36
N ALA A 190 -2.73 1.49 13.54
CA ALA A 190 -3.13 2.82 13.99
C ALA A 190 -4.58 2.81 14.48
N ARG A 191 -4.79 3.29 15.70
CA ARG A 191 -6.13 3.43 16.30
C ARG A 191 -6.38 4.86 16.69
N THR A 192 -7.53 5.37 16.28
CA THR A 192 -8.01 6.68 16.68
C THR A 192 -8.92 6.50 17.88
N ASP A 193 -8.63 7.18 18.98
CA ASP A 193 -9.55 7.35 20.09
C ASP A 193 -10.27 8.70 19.98
N ARG A 194 -10.79 9.27 21.07
CA ARG A 194 -11.55 10.55 20.99
C ARG A 194 -10.73 11.71 20.45
N ILE A 195 -9.41 11.73 20.65
CA ILE A 195 -8.57 12.87 20.26
C ILE A 195 -7.19 12.47 19.71
N ASP A 196 -6.71 11.26 20.00
CA ASP A 196 -5.36 10.82 19.69
C ASP A 196 -5.33 9.67 18.68
N VAL A 197 -4.18 9.52 18.01
CA VAL A 197 -3.88 8.37 17.16
C VAL A 197 -2.73 7.60 17.80
N ASP A 198 -3.04 6.42 18.31
CA ASP A 198 -2.08 5.48 18.86
C ASP A 198 -1.55 4.54 17.77
N LEU A 199 -0.25 4.24 17.83
CA LEU A 199 0.35 3.14 17.07
C LEU A 199 0.53 1.95 18.00
N MET A 200 -0.12 0.84 17.66
CA MET A 200 -0.02 -0.42 18.38
C MET A 200 0.91 -1.38 17.66
N TRP A 201 1.80 -2.01 18.41
CA TRP A 201 2.53 -3.19 17.98
C TRP A 201 1.79 -4.45 18.46
N VAL A 202 1.42 -5.35 17.54
CA VAL A 202 0.68 -6.58 17.88
C VAL A 202 1.35 -7.82 17.29
N SER A 203 1.27 -8.94 18.03
CA SER A 203 1.76 -10.27 17.64
C SER A 203 0.58 -11.17 17.27
N PRO A 204 0.70 -12.10 16.31
CA PRO A 204 -0.35 -13.07 15.97
C PRO A 204 -0.56 -14.11 17.08
N GLU A 205 0.43 -14.31 17.96
CA GLU A 205 0.32 -15.15 19.16
C GLU A 205 -0.01 -14.28 20.39
N PRO A 206 -0.93 -14.72 21.26
CA PRO A 206 -1.34 -14.01 22.48
C PRO A 206 -0.28 -13.96 23.58
#